data_AF-A0A4S2Q6N2-F1
#
_entry.id   AF-A0A4S2Q6N2-F1
#
_cell.length_a   1.000
_cell.length_b   1.000
_cell.length_c   1.000
_cell.angle_alpha   90.00
_cell.angle_beta   90.00
_cell.angle_gamma   90.00
#
_symmetry.space_group_name_H-M   'P 1'
#
loop_
_entity.id
_entity.type
_entity.pdbx_description
1 polymer ?
#
loop_
_entity_poly.entity_id
_entity_poly.type
_entity_poly.pdbx_seq_one_letter_code
_entity_poly.pdbx_strand_id
1 'polypeptide(L)'
;MTKSCVNAEFQAHVKRILEEQKGKRVYKFSYQGKEYWLKQPERLSGVWLLLKPYPKKSFKNELMTLLYLSKQGVPVPKVVYHGKDFFVLEDVGMSISQWTDDPNCSEEQKFSILSDASQALIGLHKKGLVHGRPAIRDIIWNNSK
;
A
#
# COMPACT_ATOMS: atom_id res chain seq x y z
N MET A 1 -0.97 14.41 17.35
CA MET A 1 -1.57 13.09 17.05
C MET A 1 -2.90 13.34 16.35
N THR A 2 -2.95 13.29 15.03
CA THR A 2 -4.21 13.45 14.29
C THR A 2 -4.98 12.14 14.39
N LYS A 3 -6.01 12.10 15.25
CA LYS A 3 -7.04 11.06 15.18
C LYS A 3 -7.67 11.21 13.80
N SER A 4 -7.35 10.31 12.87
CA SER A 4 -8.17 10.10 11.69
C SER A 4 -9.56 9.74 12.21
N CYS A 5 -10.51 10.67 12.14
CA CYS A 5 -11.89 10.47 12.54
C CYS A 5 -12.60 9.64 11.48
N VAL A 6 -12.17 8.39 11.39
CA VAL A 6 -12.82 7.34 10.61
C VAL A 6 -14.18 7.09 11.23
N ASN A 7 -15.26 7.17 10.44
CA ASN A 7 -16.62 6.91 10.89
C ASN A 7 -16.70 5.58 11.66
N ALA A 8 -17.42 5.56 12.78
CA ALA A 8 -17.66 4.37 13.60
C ALA A 8 -18.20 3.18 12.79
N GLU A 9 -19.04 3.45 11.78
CA GLU A 9 -19.57 2.43 10.87
C GLU A 9 -18.47 1.74 10.05
N PHE A 10 -17.52 2.52 9.52
CA PHE A 10 -16.38 1.97 8.79
C PHE A 10 -15.50 1.13 9.73
N GLN A 11 -15.26 1.61 10.96
CA GLN A 11 -14.49 0.84 11.93
C GLN A 11 -15.15 -0.50 12.28
N ALA A 12 -16.48 -0.50 12.48
CA ALA A 12 -17.25 -1.72 12.71
C ALA A 12 -17.18 -2.67 11.52
N HIS A 13 -17.30 -2.13 10.30
CA HIS A 13 -17.17 -2.91 9.07
C HIS A 13 -15.78 -3.55 8.93
N VAL A 14 -14.70 -2.80 9.17
CA VAL A 14 -13.34 -3.32 9.14
C VAL A 14 -13.12 -4.40 10.21
N LYS A 15 -13.66 -4.22 11.43
CA LYS A 15 -13.55 -5.23 12.49
C LYS A 15 -14.19 -6.55 12.08
N ARG A 16 -15.39 -6.50 11.50
CA ARG A 16 -16.07 -7.69 10.96
C ARG A 16 -15.22 -8.40 9.89
N ILE A 17 -14.68 -7.65 8.92
CA ILE A 17 -13.80 -8.21 7.88
C ILE A 17 -12.53 -8.81 8.51
N LEU A 18 -11.93 -8.14 9.49
CA LEU A 18 -10.73 -8.63 10.17
C LEU A 18 -10.98 -9.96 10.87
N GLU A 19 -12.15 -10.15 11.47
CA GLU A 19 -12.56 -11.41 12.08
C GLU A 19 -12.79 -12.50 11.03
N GLU A 20 -13.54 -12.20 9.96
CA GLU A 20 -13.83 -13.13 8.86
C GLU A 20 -12.57 -13.56 8.09
N GLN A 21 -11.60 -12.66 7.94
CA GLN A 21 -10.39 -12.88 7.15
C GLN A 21 -9.14 -13.05 8.04
N LYS A 22 -9.33 -13.45 9.30
CA LYS A 22 -8.27 -13.55 10.30
C LYS A 22 -7.12 -14.43 9.81
N GLY A 23 -5.92 -13.85 9.75
CA GLY A 23 -4.70 -14.54 9.31
C GLY A 23 -4.41 -14.48 7.81
N LYS A 24 -5.33 -13.97 6.99
CA LYS A 24 -5.02 -13.60 5.60
C LYS A 24 -4.20 -12.31 5.60
N ARG A 25 -2.94 -12.40 5.18
CA ARG A 25 -1.99 -11.28 5.20
C ARG A 25 -2.50 -10.05 4.46
N VAL A 26 -3.17 -10.24 3.32
CA VAL A 26 -3.72 -9.18 2.48
C VAL A 26 -5.13 -9.59 2.04
N TYR A 27 -6.10 -8.68 2.15
CA TYR A 27 -7.47 -8.89 1.69
C TYR A 27 -8.05 -7.60 1.12
N LYS A 28 -8.59 -7.66 -0.10
CA LYS A 28 -9.26 -6.53 -0.76
C LYS A 28 -10.75 -6.52 -0.40
N PHE A 29 -11.31 -5.34 -0.14
CA PHE A 29 -12.73 -5.17 0.13
C PHE A 29 -13.26 -3.81 -0.33
N SER A 30 -14.56 -3.76 -0.62
CA SER A 30 -15.27 -2.55 -1.02
C SER A 30 -16.09 -1.98 0.15
N TYR A 31 -16.13 -0.66 0.28
CA TYR A 31 -17.03 0.03 1.21
C TYR A 31 -17.47 1.38 0.60
N GLN A 32 -18.79 1.59 0.51
CA GLN A 32 -19.40 2.80 -0.07
C GLN A 32 -18.83 3.18 -1.45
N GLY A 33 -18.67 2.18 -2.33
CA GLY A 33 -18.17 2.37 -3.70
C GLY A 33 -16.67 2.67 -3.81
N LYS A 34 -15.92 2.56 -2.71
CA LYS A 34 -14.45 2.66 -2.70
C LYS A 34 -13.82 1.31 -2.36
N GLU A 35 -12.64 1.08 -2.93
CA GLU A 35 -11.84 -0.12 -2.72
C GLU A 35 -10.75 0.11 -1.65
N TYR A 36 -10.50 -0.92 -0.86
CA TYR A 36 -9.54 -0.89 0.24
C TYR A 36 -8.77 -2.20 0.36
N TRP A 37 -7.62 -2.14 1.02
CA TRP A 37 -6.79 -3.28 1.35
C TRP A 37 -6.62 -3.41 2.85
N LEU A 38 -7.12 -4.50 3.43
CA LEU A 38 -6.79 -4.93 4.80
C LEU A 38 -5.46 -5.70 4.78
N LYS A 39 -4.47 -5.21 5.53
CA LYS A 39 -3.21 -5.89 5.76
C LYS A 39 -3.08 -6.37 7.20
N GLN A 40 -2.60 -7.60 7.38
CA GLN A 40 -2.32 -8.26 8.66
C GLN A 40 -0.87 -8.77 8.67
N PRO A 41 -0.25 -8.97 9.85
CA PRO A 41 1.05 -9.61 9.97
C PRO A 41 1.07 -10.98 9.29
N GLU A 42 2.16 -11.28 8.60
CA GLU A 42 2.38 -12.59 7.99
C GLU A 42 2.48 -13.67 9.08
N ARG A 43 1.80 -14.81 8.88
CA ARG A 43 1.90 -15.99 9.75
C ARG A 43 2.87 -16.97 9.10
N LEU A 44 4.08 -17.04 9.64
CA LEU A 44 5.13 -17.92 9.16
C LEU A 44 5.35 -19.08 10.13
N SER A 45 5.76 -20.23 9.59
CA SER A 45 6.11 -21.43 10.34
C SER A 45 7.31 -22.14 9.69
N GLY A 46 7.99 -22.99 10.46
CA GLY A 46 9.12 -23.78 9.97
C GLY A 46 10.27 -22.94 9.41
N VAL A 47 10.86 -23.40 8.30
CA VAL A 47 12.00 -22.77 7.63
C VAL A 47 11.74 -21.31 7.22
N TRP A 48 10.48 -20.94 6.99
CA TRP A 48 10.14 -19.57 6.62
C TRP A 48 10.43 -18.56 7.73
N LEU A 49 10.35 -18.96 9.00
CA LEU A 49 10.68 -18.08 10.12
C LEU A 49 12.18 -17.79 10.19
N LEU A 50 13.02 -18.71 9.70
CA LEU A 50 14.47 -18.50 9.55
C LEU A 50 14.77 -17.55 8.40
N LEU A 51 14.10 -17.72 7.25
CA LEU A 51 14.31 -16.89 6.06
C LEU A 51 13.76 -15.46 6.21
N LYS A 52 12.65 -15.31 6.94
CA LYS A 52 11.96 -14.02 7.17
C LYS A 52 11.65 -13.84 8.65
N PRO A 53 12.69 -13.56 9.46
CA PRO A 53 12.49 -13.44 10.90
C PRO A 53 11.64 -12.20 11.24
N TYR A 54 10.92 -12.30 12.35
CA TYR A 54 10.15 -11.20 12.95
C TYR A 54 9.04 -10.58 12.07
N PRO A 55 8.07 -11.37 11.55
CA PRO A 55 7.02 -10.86 10.67
C PRO A 55 6.19 -9.70 11.27
N LYS A 56 5.95 -9.71 12.59
CA LYS A 56 5.28 -8.60 13.29
C LYS A 56 6.09 -7.30 13.30
N LYS A 57 7.42 -7.40 13.40
CA LYS A 57 8.32 -6.23 13.35
C LYS A 57 8.32 -5.64 11.95
N SER A 58 8.45 -6.48 10.92
CA SER A 58 8.38 -6.05 9.52
C SER A 58 7.05 -5.39 9.18
N PHE A 59 5.93 -5.96 9.63
CA PHE A 59 4.60 -5.38 9.48
C PHE A 59 4.48 -4.00 10.16
N LYS A 60 4.97 -3.86 11.39
CA LYS A 60 4.98 -2.58 12.10
C LYS A 60 5.85 -1.55 11.38
N ASN A 61 7.01 -1.96 10.87
CA ASN A 61 7.89 -1.08 10.10
C ASN A 61 7.20 -0.57 8.83
N GLU A 62 6.47 -1.42 8.10
CA GLU A 62 5.69 -1.02 6.92
C GLU A 62 4.67 0.07 7.28
N LEU A 63 3.86 -0.14 8.33
CA LEU A 63 2.90 0.86 8.80
C LEU A 63 3.59 2.19 9.16
N MET A 64 4.69 2.14 9.91
CA MET A 64 5.42 3.35 10.32
C MET A 64 6.04 4.09 9.13
N THR A 65 6.57 3.36 8.14
CA THR A 65 7.11 3.93 6.91
C THR A 65 6.02 4.63 6.11
N LEU A 66 4.85 4.01 5.93
CA LEU A 66 3.72 4.62 5.21
C LEU A 66 3.25 5.91 5.90
N LEU A 67 3.08 5.88 7.23
CA LEU A 67 2.71 7.06 8.01
C LEU A 67 3.76 8.18 7.92
N TYR A 68 5.04 7.81 7.97
CA TYR A 68 6.15 8.76 7.84
C TYR A 68 6.19 9.40 6.44
N LEU A 69 6.18 8.59 5.38
CA LEU A 69 6.21 9.07 3.99
C LEU A 69 5.00 9.94 3.67
N SER A 70 3.81 9.55 4.13
CA SER A 70 2.59 10.36 3.99
C SER A 70 2.74 11.72 4.68
N LYS A 71 3.33 11.78 5.88
CA LYS A 71 3.61 13.04 6.59
C LYS A 71 4.60 13.94 5.83
N GLN A 72 5.52 13.37 5.05
CA GLN A 72 6.45 14.11 4.18
C GLN A 72 5.83 14.52 2.83
N GLY A 73 4.53 14.28 2.63
CA GLY A 73 3.84 14.56 1.37
C GLY A 73 4.39 13.74 0.21
N VAL A 74 4.84 12.51 0.47
CA VAL A 74 5.18 11.55 -0.59
C VAL A 74 3.90 10.84 -1.03
N PRO A 75 3.69 10.61 -2.35
CA PRO A 75 2.54 9.86 -2.84
C PRO A 75 2.68 8.39 -2.44
N VAL A 76 2.05 8.01 -1.33
CA VAL A 76 1.94 6.62 -0.86
C VAL A 76 0.47 6.30 -0.59
N PRO A 77 0.06 5.02 -0.64
CA PRO A 77 -1.30 4.63 -0.30
C PRO A 77 -1.67 5.12 1.10
N LYS A 78 -2.83 5.78 1.20
CA LYS A 78 -3.27 6.39 2.45
C LYS A 78 -3.68 5.31 3.44
N VAL A 79 -3.05 5.32 4.62
CA VAL A 79 -3.49 4.52 5.77
C VAL A 79 -4.73 5.18 6.37
N VAL A 80 -5.91 4.60 6.10
CA VAL A 80 -7.18 5.17 6.58
C VAL A 80 -7.51 4.73 7.99
N TYR A 81 -7.16 3.51 8.37
CA TYR A 81 -7.44 2.96 9.69
C TYR A 81 -6.37 1.93 10.06
N HIS A 82 -5.97 1.88 11.33
CA HIS A 82 -5.01 0.89 11.79
C HIS A 82 -5.23 0.54 13.26
N GLY A 83 -4.84 -0.68 13.63
CA GLY A 83 -4.82 -1.18 14.99
C GLY A 83 -3.48 -1.83 15.32
N LYS A 84 -3.46 -2.67 16.36
CA LYS A 84 -2.24 -3.35 16.81
C LYS A 84 -1.68 -4.33 15.78
N ASP A 85 -2.55 -5.12 15.17
CA ASP A 85 -2.19 -6.23 14.28
C ASP A 85 -2.90 -6.14 12.91
N PHE A 86 -3.28 -4.93 12.49
CA PHE A 86 -3.82 -4.69 11.15
C PHE A 86 -3.68 -3.22 10.74
N PHE A 87 -3.71 -2.95 9.45
CA PHE A 87 -3.98 -1.62 8.90
C PHE A 87 -4.72 -1.71 7.58
N VAL A 88 -5.40 -0.62 7.21
CA VAL A 88 -6.23 -0.49 6.02
C VAL A 88 -5.69 0.61 5.13
N LEU A 89 -5.49 0.30 3.85
CA LEU A 89 -5.09 1.24 2.81
C LEU A 89 -6.27 1.53 1.88
N GLU A 90 -6.38 2.76 1.39
CA GLU A 90 -7.13 3.05 0.17
C GLU A 90 -6.48 2.32 -1.01
N ASP A 91 -7.27 1.69 -1.87
CA ASP A 91 -6.81 1.22 -3.17
C ASP A 91 -6.47 2.42 -4.05
N VAL A 92 -5.35 2.34 -4.76
CA VAL A 92 -4.80 3.45 -5.56
C VAL A 92 -4.68 3.08 -7.05
N GLY A 93 -5.24 1.95 -7.47
CA GLY A 93 -5.24 1.52 -8.87
C GLY A 93 -4.15 0.50 -9.22
N MET A 94 -3.74 0.50 -10.49
CA MET A 94 -2.89 -0.52 -11.11
C MET A 94 -1.40 -0.19 -10.98
N SER A 95 -0.60 -1.23 -10.79
CA SER A 95 0.86 -1.10 -10.86
C SER A 95 1.31 -0.75 -12.29
N ILE A 96 2.52 -0.19 -12.42
CA ILE A 96 3.12 0.05 -13.73
C ILE A 96 3.24 -1.26 -14.51
N SER A 97 3.59 -2.38 -13.85
CA SER A 97 3.63 -3.68 -14.53
C SER A 97 2.28 -4.08 -15.13
N GLN A 98 1.18 -3.82 -14.43
CA GLN A 98 -0.16 -4.10 -14.96
C GLN A 98 -0.51 -3.19 -16.13
N TRP A 99 -0.11 -1.92 -16.08
CA TRP A 99 -0.29 -0.98 -17.21
C TRP A 99 0.54 -1.36 -18.44
N THR A 100 1.77 -1.87 -18.24
CA THR A 100 2.63 -2.30 -19.36
C THR A 100 2.11 -3.57 -20.01
N ASP A 101 1.49 -4.45 -19.22
CA ASP A 101 0.92 -5.72 -19.68
C ASP A 101 -0.50 -5.57 -20.28
N ASP A 102 -1.16 -4.42 -20.10
CA ASP A 102 -2.50 -4.17 -20.64
C ASP A 102 -2.46 -4.01 -22.18
N PRO A 103 -3.12 -4.89 -22.94
CA PRO A 103 -3.14 -4.81 -24.41
C PRO A 103 -3.86 -3.57 -24.95
N ASN A 104 -4.68 -2.90 -24.14
CA ASN A 104 -5.37 -1.67 -24.52
C ASN A 104 -4.54 -0.41 -24.23
N CYS A 105 -3.42 -0.55 -23.52
CA CYS A 105 -2.52 0.56 -23.21
C CYS A 105 -1.58 0.80 -24.40
N SER A 106 -1.64 1.99 -25.00
CA SER A 106 -0.76 2.33 -26.12
C SER A 106 0.70 2.46 -25.68
N GLU A 107 1.64 2.32 -26.60
CA GLU A 107 3.06 2.51 -26.28
C GLU A 107 3.34 3.93 -25.78
N GLU A 108 2.70 4.95 -26.36
CA GLU A 108 2.81 6.34 -25.91
C GLU A 108 2.33 6.50 -24.46
N GLN A 109 1.23 5.84 -24.10
CA GLN A 109 0.72 5.85 -22.73
C GLN A 109 1.70 5.15 -21.77
N LYS A 110 2.27 3.99 -22.15
CA LYS A 110 3.28 3.29 -21.34
C LYS A 110 4.51 4.17 -21.11
N PHE A 111 5.01 4.85 -22.15
CA PHE A 111 6.11 5.81 -22.01
C PHE A 111 5.78 6.97 -21.08
N SER A 112 4.56 7.52 -21.18
CA SER A 112 4.11 8.58 -20.27
C SER A 112 4.07 8.10 -18.82
N ILE A 113 3.57 6.89 -18.56
CA ILE A 113 3.52 6.28 -17.22
C ILE A 113 4.93 6.12 -16.64
N LEU A 114 5.87 5.61 -17.44
CA LEU A 114 7.27 5.46 -17.02
C LEU A 114 7.96 6.81 -16.77
N SER A 115 7.64 7.84 -17.56
CA SER A 115 8.11 9.20 -17.37
C SER A 115 7.61 9.78 -16.05
N ASP A 116 6.31 9.66 -15.77
CA ASP A 116 5.70 10.12 -14.51
C ASP A 116 6.31 9.42 -13.30
N ALA A 117 6.49 8.10 -13.38
CA ALA A 117 7.13 7.33 -12.31
C ALA A 117 8.58 7.77 -12.07
N SER A 118 9.33 8.06 -13.13
CA SER A 118 10.69 8.57 -13.05
C SER A 118 10.74 9.95 -12.37
N GLN A 119 9.81 10.84 -12.73
CA GLN A 119 9.67 12.15 -12.08
C GLN A 119 9.31 12.02 -10.60
N ALA A 120 8.41 11.11 -10.25
CA ALA A 120 8.04 10.84 -8.85
C ALA A 120 9.24 10.33 -8.03
N LEU A 121 10.07 9.44 -8.60
CA LEU A 121 11.29 8.95 -7.97
C LEU A 121 12.34 10.07 -7.80
N ILE A 122 12.51 10.93 -8.81
CA ILE A 122 13.36 12.12 -8.70
C ILE A 122 12.86 13.04 -7.57
N GLY A 123 11.54 13.26 -7.49
CA GLY A 123 10.91 14.04 -6.42
C GLY A 123 11.15 13.44 -5.03
N LEU A 124 11.10 12.11 -4.91
CA LEU A 124 11.43 11.39 -3.68
C LEU A 124 12.90 11.63 -3.28
N HIS A 125 13.83 11.48 -4.21
CA HIS A 125 15.27 11.69 -3.98
C HIS A 125 15.59 13.15 -3.60
N LYS A 126 14.93 14.14 -4.21
CA LYS A 126 15.07 15.57 -3.86
C LYS A 126 14.65 15.87 -2.42
N LYS A 127 13.77 15.05 -1.82
CA LYS A 127 13.40 15.14 -0.40
C LYS A 127 14.37 14.40 0.53
N GLY A 128 15.47 13.85 0.02
CA GLY A 128 16.41 13.03 0.78
C GLY A 128 15.85 11.65 1.15
N LEU A 129 14.78 11.21 0.48
CA LEU A 129 14.13 9.92 0.71
C LEU A 129 14.50 8.96 -0.42
N VAL A 130 14.50 7.65 -0.13
CA VAL A 130 14.79 6.62 -1.13
C VAL A 130 13.74 5.52 -1.07
N HIS A 131 13.39 4.97 -2.23
CA HIS A 131 12.52 3.79 -2.32
C HIS A 131 13.28 2.49 -1.96
N GLY A 132 14.61 2.49 -2.10
CA GLY A 132 15.48 1.34 -1.88
C GLY A 132 15.51 0.40 -3.09
N ARG A 133 14.44 -0.35 -3.33
CA ARG A 133 14.30 -1.27 -4.47
C ARG A 133 13.05 -0.93 -5.30
N PRO A 134 13.08 0.13 -6.13
CA PRO A 134 11.93 0.51 -6.95
C PRO A 134 11.74 -0.52 -8.08
N ALA A 135 10.90 -1.52 -7.86
CA ALA A 135 10.45 -2.42 -8.91
C ALA A 135 9.12 -1.91 -9.48
N ILE A 136 8.94 -1.96 -10.80
CA ILE A 136 7.73 -1.43 -11.49
C ILE A 136 6.42 -2.05 -11.00
N ARG A 137 6.46 -3.28 -10.46
CA ARG A 137 5.28 -3.92 -9.84
C ARG A 137 4.87 -3.33 -8.50
N ASP A 138 5.81 -2.65 -7.83
CA ASP A 138 5.63 -2.03 -6.51
C ASP A 138 5.32 -0.53 -6.61
N ILE A 139 5.27 0.02 -7.84
CA ILE A 139 4.92 1.40 -8.15
C ILE A 139 3.56 1.41 -8.83
N ILE A 140 2.64 2.24 -8.34
CA ILE A 140 1.28 2.40 -8.85
C ILE A 140 1.21 3.72 -9.59
N TRP A 141 0.50 3.74 -10.72
CA TRP A 141 0.22 4.96 -11.47
C TRP A 141 -1.29 5.17 -11.54
N ASN A 142 -1.72 6.37 -11.13
CA ASN A 142 -3.11 6.78 -11.22
C ASN A 142 -3.20 8.21 -11.77
N ASN A 143 -3.21 8.34 -13.10
CA ASN A 143 -3.37 9.62 -13.79
C ASN A 143 -2.37 10.68 -13.29
N SER A 144 -1.07 10.35 -13.34
CA SER A 144 0.05 11.20 -12.90
C SER A 144 0.10 11.48 -11.39
N LYS A 145 -0.54 10.63 -10.57
CA LYS A 145 -0.44 10.62 -9.10
C LYS A 145 0.08 9.31 -8.57
#